data_AF-A0A929I1J2-F1
#
_entry.id   AF-A0A929I1J2-F1
#
_cell.length_a   1.000
_cell.length_b   1.000
_cell.length_c   1.000
_cell.angle_alpha   90.00
_cell.angle_beta   90.00
_cell.angle_gamma   90.00
#
_symmetry.space_group_name_H-M   'P 1'
#
loop_
_entity.id
_entity.type
_entity.pdbx_description
1 polymer ?
#
loop_
_entity_poly.entity_id
_entity_poly.type
_entity_poly.pdbx_seq_one_letter_code
_entity_poly.pdbx_strand_id
1 'polypeptide(L)'
;MLFKKNKLSQWNGQETLKNKKVGWIKGYSYDDYLEVPVIKKEFNRRESILRRLDKGQLDFFMDTRNDVESVLNKGIIDVTRYTVETVLELERYLVFANNKKGQEFKKIFDHRFPHLVKSGEIEKLFAKWNW
;
A
#
# COMPACT_ATOMS: atom_id res chain seq x y z
N MET A 1 -5.57 2.93 -3.48
CA MET A 1 -6.88 2.25 -3.52
C MET A 1 -7.37 2.13 -4.95
N LEU A 2 -7.51 0.92 -5.49
CA LEU A 2 -8.00 0.66 -6.84
C LEU A 2 -9.47 0.21 -6.83
N PHE A 3 -10.30 0.81 -7.70
CA PHE A 3 -11.70 0.41 -7.91
C PHE A 3 -12.20 0.80 -9.30
N LYS A 4 -13.36 0.25 -9.71
CA LYS A 4 -13.97 0.56 -11.02
C LYS A 4 -14.61 1.95 -11.03
N LYS A 5 -14.41 2.72 -12.10
CA LYS A 5 -14.95 4.09 -12.23
C LYS A 5 -16.46 4.18 -12.05
N ASN A 6 -17.20 3.16 -12.47
CA ASN A 6 -18.66 3.12 -12.38
C ASN A 6 -19.22 2.66 -11.02
N LYS A 7 -18.36 2.31 -10.05
CA LYS A 7 -18.79 1.75 -8.75
C LYS A 7 -19.16 2.83 -7.73
N LEU A 8 -18.73 4.07 -7.94
CA LEU A 8 -18.89 5.17 -7.01
C LEU A 8 -19.21 6.47 -7.75
N SER A 9 -20.13 7.26 -7.21
CA SER A 9 -20.41 8.62 -7.68
C SER A 9 -19.42 9.64 -7.13
N GLN A 10 -18.88 9.41 -5.93
CA GLN A 10 -17.93 10.31 -5.27
C GLN A 10 -16.99 9.53 -4.35
N TRP A 11 -15.71 9.92 -4.32
CA TRP A 11 -14.71 9.44 -3.36
C TRP A 11 -14.69 10.36 -2.13
N ASN A 12 -14.77 9.78 -0.94
CA ASN A 12 -14.76 10.49 0.35
C ASN A 12 -13.76 9.85 1.33
N GLY A 13 -12.59 9.45 0.82
CA GLY A 13 -11.54 8.84 1.63
C GLY A 13 -11.98 7.53 2.30
N GLN A 14 -11.65 7.39 3.58
CA GLN A 14 -11.93 6.16 4.33
C GLN A 14 -13.43 5.86 4.43
N GLU A 15 -14.30 6.85 4.58
CA GLU A 15 -15.76 6.65 4.69
C GLU A 15 -16.35 5.87 3.51
N THR A 16 -15.78 6.04 2.31
CA THR A 16 -16.18 5.29 1.12
C THR A 16 -16.00 3.76 1.27
N LEU A 17 -15.14 3.32 2.18
CA LEU A 17 -14.82 1.91 2.41
C LEU A 17 -15.75 1.23 3.42
N LYS A 18 -16.57 2.01 4.15
CA LYS A 18 -17.39 1.50 5.24
C LYS A 18 -18.27 0.33 4.79
N ASN A 19 -18.10 -0.82 5.45
CA ASN A 19 -18.79 -2.08 5.17
C ASN A 19 -18.60 -2.63 3.74
N LYS A 20 -17.51 -2.25 3.06
CA LYS A 20 -17.19 -2.72 1.70
C LYS A 20 -16.20 -3.88 1.72
N LYS A 21 -16.21 -4.71 0.66
CA LYS A 21 -15.25 -5.80 0.49
C LYS A 21 -13.92 -5.24 -0.02
N VAL A 22 -12.96 -5.09 0.88
CA VAL A 22 -11.64 -4.56 0.57
C VAL A 22 -10.63 -5.70 0.56
N GLY A 23 -9.93 -5.87 -0.57
CA GLY A 23 -8.91 -6.88 -0.74
C GLY A 23 -7.50 -6.32 -0.62
N TRP A 24 -6.59 -7.03 0.06
CA TRP A 24 -5.16 -6.70 0.12
C TRP A 24 -4.29 -7.95 0.33
N ILE A 25 -2.97 -7.77 0.27
CA ILE A 25 -2.00 -8.84 0.51
C ILE A 25 -2.02 -9.26 1.99
N LYS A 26 -2.04 -10.57 2.24
CA LYS A 26 -2.03 -11.14 3.59
C LYS A 26 -0.84 -10.61 4.41
N GLY A 27 -1.12 -10.19 5.64
CA GLY A 27 -0.10 -9.71 6.57
C GLY A 27 0.19 -8.20 6.47
N TYR A 28 -0.49 -7.47 5.58
CA TYR A 28 -0.40 -6.01 5.55
C TYR A 28 -1.27 -5.34 6.61
N SER A 29 -2.27 -6.06 7.16
CA SER A 29 -3.14 -5.62 8.25
C SER A 29 -3.64 -4.18 8.12
N TYR A 30 -4.05 -3.77 6.92
CA TYR A 30 -4.50 -2.39 6.69
C TYR A 30 -5.71 -2.01 7.56
N ASP A 31 -6.48 -3.00 8.02
CA ASP A 31 -7.57 -2.81 8.96
C ASP A 31 -7.14 -2.17 10.29
N ASP A 32 -5.89 -2.34 10.72
CA ASP A 32 -5.37 -1.72 11.94
C ASP A 32 -5.25 -0.18 11.83
N TYR A 33 -5.27 0.36 10.61
CA TYR A 33 -5.10 1.78 10.32
C TYR A 33 -6.37 2.47 9.81
N LEU A 34 -7.47 1.72 9.66
CA LEU A 34 -8.73 2.26 9.16
C LEU A 34 -9.64 2.70 10.30
N GLU A 35 -10.19 3.90 10.18
CA GLU A 35 -11.17 4.47 11.11
C GLU A 35 -12.58 3.93 10.88
N VAL A 36 -12.81 3.26 9.74
CA VAL A 36 -14.10 2.65 9.40
C VAL A 36 -13.99 1.13 9.26
N PRO A 37 -15.04 0.39 9.63
CA PRO A 37 -15.04 -1.06 9.45
C PRO A 37 -15.09 -1.43 7.97
N VAL A 38 -14.32 -2.45 7.59
CA VAL A 38 -14.33 -3.03 6.25
C VAL A 38 -14.54 -4.53 6.30
N ILE A 39 -15.08 -5.12 5.23
CA ILE A 39 -15.14 -6.57 5.06
C ILE A 39 -13.80 -7.01 4.47
N LYS A 40 -12.81 -7.26 5.35
CA LYS A 40 -11.45 -7.67 4.99
C LYS A 40 -11.43 -8.96 4.14
N LYS A 41 -10.65 -8.94 3.06
CA LYS A 41 -10.33 -10.12 2.23
C LYS A 41 -8.83 -10.18 1.95
N GLU A 42 -8.15 -11.15 2.55
CA GLU A 42 -6.70 -11.30 2.37
C GLU A 42 -6.35 -12.30 1.27
N PHE A 43 -5.28 -12.01 0.53
CA PHE A 43 -4.81 -12.82 -0.58
C PHE A 43 -3.29 -12.92 -0.58
N ASN A 44 -2.74 -13.96 -1.20
CA ASN A 44 -1.28 -14.14 -1.31
C ASN A 44 -0.68 -13.52 -2.58
N ARG A 45 -1.51 -13.12 -3.55
CA ARG A 45 -1.06 -12.62 -4.87
C ARG A 45 -1.92 -11.46 -5.35
N ARG A 46 -1.30 -10.36 -5.77
CA ARG A 46 -1.96 -9.14 -6.26
C ARG A 46 -2.82 -9.40 -7.50
N GLU A 47 -2.35 -10.26 -8.40
CA GLU A 47 -3.08 -10.64 -9.61
C GLU A 47 -4.41 -11.32 -9.28
N SER A 48 -4.46 -12.08 -8.17
CA SER A 48 -5.69 -12.71 -7.69
C SER A 48 -6.66 -11.68 -7.14
N ILE A 49 -6.17 -10.63 -6.45
CA ILE A 49 -7.01 -9.52 -5.97
C ILE A 49 -7.59 -8.78 -7.17
N LEU A 50 -6.74 -8.42 -8.13
CA LEU A 50 -7.12 -7.69 -9.33
C LEU A 50 -8.20 -8.43 -10.14
N ARG A 51 -8.04 -9.74 -10.37
CA ARG A 51 -9.07 -10.56 -11.04
C ARG A 51 -10.38 -10.63 -10.27
N ARG A 52 -10.34 -10.65 -8.94
CA ARG A 52 -11.56 -10.69 -8.11
C ARG A 52 -12.28 -9.34 -8.09
N LEU A 53 -11.53 -8.25 -8.08
CA LEU A 53 -12.06 -6.90 -8.29
C LEU A 53 -12.75 -6.80 -9.66
N ASP A 54 -12.11 -7.30 -10.72
CA ASP A 54 -12.69 -7.29 -12.07
C ASP A 54 -13.95 -8.15 -12.21
N LYS A 55 -14.01 -9.29 -11.50
CA LYS A 55 -15.22 -10.11 -11.40
C LYS A 55 -16.29 -9.55 -10.46
N GLY A 56 -16.08 -8.39 -9.84
CA GLY A 56 -17.03 -7.77 -8.91
C GLY A 56 -17.18 -8.50 -7.57
N GLN A 57 -16.23 -9.39 -7.24
CA GLN A 57 -16.20 -10.12 -5.97
C GLN A 57 -15.60 -9.29 -4.83
N LEU A 58 -14.83 -8.26 -5.18
CA LEU A 58 -14.33 -7.23 -4.29
C LEU A 58 -14.88 -5.88 -4.75
N ASP A 59 -15.05 -4.96 -3.80
CA ASP A 59 -15.40 -3.56 -4.10
C ASP A 59 -14.12 -2.75 -4.34
N PHE A 60 -13.05 -3.07 -3.61
CA PHE A 60 -11.80 -2.33 -3.63
C PHE A 60 -10.57 -3.24 -3.52
N PHE A 61 -9.46 -2.79 -4.08
CA PHE A 61 -8.12 -3.35 -3.86
C PHE A 61 -7.22 -2.28 -3.23
N MET A 62 -6.76 -2.53 -1.99
CA MET A 62 -5.82 -1.69 -1.28
C MET A 62 -4.40 -2.26 -1.36
N ASP A 63 -3.45 -1.41 -1.76
CA ASP A 63 -2.00 -1.66 -1.77
C ASP A 63 -1.29 -0.30 -1.86
N THR A 64 0.04 -0.32 -1.86
CA THR A 64 0.83 0.87 -2.19
C THR A 64 0.58 1.31 -3.64
N ARG A 65 0.77 2.61 -3.94
CA ARG A 65 0.59 3.14 -5.30
C ARG A 65 1.47 2.41 -6.32
N ASN A 66 2.76 2.25 -6.01
CA ASN A 66 3.71 1.56 -6.87
C ASN A 66 3.31 0.09 -7.12
N ASP A 67 2.82 -0.60 -6.10
CA ASP A 67 2.38 -1.99 -6.23
C ASP A 67 1.11 -2.14 -7.08
N VAL A 68 0.15 -1.20 -6.95
CA VAL A 68 -1.04 -1.13 -7.81
C VAL A 68 -0.64 -0.87 -9.26
N GLU A 69 0.24 0.10 -9.51
CA GLU A 69 0.72 0.42 -10.85
C GLU A 69 1.47 -0.76 -11.47
N SER A 70 2.37 -1.38 -10.70
CA SER A 70 3.12 -2.58 -11.12
C SER A 70 2.20 -3.72 -11.57
N VAL A 71 1.12 -4.00 -10.83
CA VAL A 71 0.20 -5.08 -11.21
C VAL A 71 -0.73 -4.70 -12.37
N LEU A 72 -1.12 -3.43 -12.49
CA LEU A 72 -1.89 -2.95 -13.66
C LEU A 72 -1.08 -3.03 -14.95
N ASN A 73 0.22 -2.70 -14.90
CA ASN A 73 1.14 -2.76 -16.03
C ASN A 73 1.37 -4.18 -16.59
N LYS A 74 0.92 -5.22 -15.88
CA LYS A 74 0.93 -6.61 -16.37
C LYS A 74 -0.16 -6.90 -17.42
N GLY A 75 -1.08 -5.97 -17.69
CA GLY A 75 -2.09 -6.12 -18.73
C GLY A 75 -3.13 -7.22 -18.47
N ILE A 76 -3.39 -7.55 -17.21
CA ILE A 76 -4.29 -8.66 -16.81
C ILE A 76 -5.78 -8.30 -17.04
N ILE A 77 -6.09 -7.01 -17.03
CA ILE A 77 -7.44 -6.45 -17.17
C ILE A 77 -7.38 -5.16 -17.99
N ASP A 78 -8.54 -4.70 -18.46
CA ASP A 78 -8.66 -3.36 -19.06
C ASP A 78 -8.59 -2.26 -17.99
N VAL A 79 -7.42 -1.63 -17.90
CA VAL A 79 -7.10 -0.60 -16.89
C VAL A 79 -7.91 0.67 -17.05
N THR A 80 -8.46 0.97 -18.24
CA THR A 80 -9.19 2.22 -18.51
C THR A 80 -10.48 2.34 -17.70
N ARG A 81 -11.00 1.20 -17.23
CA ARG A 81 -12.22 1.06 -16.42
C ARG A 81 -12.01 1.34 -14.93
N TYR A 82 -10.77 1.59 -14.51
CA TYR A 82 -10.38 1.69 -13.11
C TYR A 82 -9.80 3.06 -12.78
N THR A 83 -9.91 3.43 -11.51
CA THR A 83 -9.23 4.61 -10.94
C THR A 83 -8.48 4.21 -9.69
N VAL A 84 -7.45 4.99 -9.36
CA VAL A 84 -6.58 4.80 -8.19
C VAL A 84 -6.64 6.05 -7.33
N GLU A 85 -7.12 5.90 -6.10
CA GLU A 85 -7.20 6.98 -5.11
C GLU A 85 -6.29 6.71 -3.92
N THR A 86 -5.74 7.77 -3.32
CA THR A 86 -5.03 7.67 -2.04
C THR A 86 -6.06 7.64 -0.90
N VAL A 87 -5.87 6.71 0.04
CA VAL A 87 -6.78 6.53 1.20
C VAL A 87 -6.14 6.99 2.50
N LEU A 88 -4.86 6.72 2.66
CA LEU A 88 -4.05 7.07 3.81
C LEU A 88 -2.57 7.00 3.42
N GLU A 89 -1.72 7.71 4.16
CA GLU A 89 -0.26 7.65 4.04
C GLU A 89 0.30 7.06 5.33
N LEU A 90 1.09 5.99 5.20
CA LEU A 90 1.76 5.37 6.34
C LEU A 90 3.24 5.74 6.32
N GLU A 91 3.72 6.28 7.44
CA GLU A 91 5.15 6.41 7.66
C GLU A 91 5.77 5.02 7.78
N ARG A 92 6.88 4.81 7.05
CA ARG A 92 7.62 3.55 7.08
C ARG A 92 8.79 3.69 8.03
N TYR A 93 8.88 2.78 8.99
CA TYR A 93 9.98 2.72 9.94
C TYR A 93 10.72 1.40 9.82
N LEU A 94 12.03 1.44 10.09
CA LEU A 94 12.79 0.23 10.30
C LEU A 94 12.54 -0.30 11.72
N VAL A 95 12.33 -1.60 11.81
CA VAL A 95 12.16 -2.28 13.09
C VAL A 95 13.50 -2.87 13.52
N PHE A 96 13.89 -2.61 14.76
CA PHE A 96 15.07 -3.19 15.41
C PHE A 96 14.63 -4.19 16.48
N ALA A 97 15.44 -5.22 16.73
CA ALA A 97 15.16 -6.20 17.77
C ALA A 97 15.04 -5.52 19.15
N ASN A 98 14.07 -5.95 19.96
CA ASN A 98 13.91 -5.42 21.32
C ASN A 98 14.91 -6.04 22.30
N ASN A 99 16.20 -5.74 22.11
CA ASN A 99 17.29 -6.11 22.98
C ASN A 99 18.41 -5.07 22.92
N LYS A 100 19.43 -5.20 23.77
CA LYS A 100 20.55 -4.25 23.86
C LYS A 100 21.18 -3.96 22.49
N LYS A 101 21.41 -4.99 21.68
CA LYS A 101 22.02 -4.83 20.35
C LYS A 101 21.11 -4.05 19.40
N GLY A 102 19.81 -4.36 19.38
CA GLY A 102 18.86 -3.63 18.53
C GLY A 102 18.66 -2.18 18.96
N GLN A 103 18.71 -1.88 20.26
CA GLN A 103 18.68 -0.50 20.76
C GLN A 103 19.91 0.30 20.29
N GLU A 104 21.10 -0.31 20.28
CA GLU A 104 22.30 0.35 19.74
C GLU A 104 22.20 0.61 18.23
N PHE A 105 21.70 -0.35 17.45
CA PHE A 105 21.47 -0.15 16.01
C PHE A 105 20.42 0.92 15.72
N LYS A 106 19.34 0.96 16.50
CA LYS A 106 18.33 2.03 16.43
C LYS A 106 18.99 3.40 16.63
N LYS A 107 19.81 3.58 17.67
CA LYS A 107 20.51 4.85 17.93
C LYS A 107 21.39 5.27 16.75
N ILE A 108 22.16 4.34 16.19
CA ILE A 108 23.02 4.63 15.03
C ILE A 108 22.17 5.06 13.83
N PHE A 109 21.09 4.33 13.54
CA PHE A 109 20.20 4.64 12.43
C PHE A 109 19.54 6.01 12.60
N ASP A 110 18.90 6.25 13.74
CA ASP A 110 18.19 7.50 14.04
C ASP A 110 19.13 8.72 13.97
N HIS A 111 20.39 8.54 14.36
CA HIS A 111 21.40 9.60 14.25
C HIS A 111 21.89 9.79 12.82
N ARG A 112 22.23 8.72 12.09
CA ARG A 112 22.94 8.81 10.80
C ARG A 112 22.03 8.97 9.60
N PHE A 113 20.87 8.33 9.60
CA PHE A 113 19.98 8.30 8.44
C PHE A 113 19.50 9.69 8.00
N PRO A 114 19.10 10.61 8.90
CA PRO A 114 18.73 11.97 8.51
C PRO A 114 19.87 12.73 7.80
N HIS A 115 21.13 12.49 8.19
CA HIS A 115 22.28 13.10 7.53
C HIS A 115 22.46 12.57 6.10
N LEU A 116 22.27 11.26 5.89
CA LEU A 116 22.35 10.63 4.56
C LEU A 116 21.23 11.11 3.62
N VAL A 117 20.02 11.34 4.17
CA VAL A 117 18.91 11.94 3.42
C VAL A 117 19.27 13.38 3.02
N LYS A 118 19.71 14.20 3.98
CA LYS A 118 20.08 15.60 3.72
C LYS A 118 21.23 15.75 2.73
N SER A 119 22.17 14.80 2.70
CA SER A 119 23.31 14.84 1.77
C SER A 119 22.99 14.29 0.38
N GLY A 120 21.77 13.78 0.14
CA GLY A 120 21.37 13.18 -1.14
C GLY A 120 21.94 11.78 -1.40
N GLU A 121 22.60 11.17 -0.41
CA GLU A 121 23.17 9.81 -0.60
C GLU A 121 22.09 8.75 -0.70
N ILE A 122 20.97 8.94 0.03
CA ILE A 122 19.81 8.06 -0.10
C ILE A 122 19.21 8.16 -1.50
N GLU A 123 19.02 9.37 -2.03
CA GLU A 123 18.47 9.58 -3.38
C GLU A 123 19.32 8.89 -4.46
N LYS A 124 20.65 9.02 -4.38
CA LYS A 124 21.58 8.31 -5.28
C LYS A 124 21.43 6.79 -5.21
N LEU A 125 21.19 6.23 -4.02
CA LEU A 125 20.92 4.80 -3.87
C LEU A 125 19.61 4.39 -4.54
N PHE A 126 18.53 5.14 -4.36
CA PHE A 126 17.25 4.87 -5.03
C PHE A 126 17.39 4.89 -6.55
N ALA A 127 18.05 5.94 -7.09
CA ALA A 127 18.30 6.06 -8.52
C ALA A 127 19.14 4.90 -9.08
N LYS A 128 20.17 4.46 -8.34
CA LYS A 128 21.04 3.34 -8.75
C LYS A 128 20.28 2.02 -8.93
N TRP A 129 19.28 1.77 -8.08
CA TRP A 129 18.56 0.49 -8.05
C TRP A 129 17.19 0.54 -8.73
N ASN A 130 16.85 1.64 -9.41
CA ASN A 130 15.55 1.88 -10.04
C ASN A 130 14.39 1.61 -9.07
N TRP A 131 14.53 2.09 -7.84
CA TRP A 131 13.49 2.03 -6.81
C TRP A 131 12.61 3.28 -6.80
#